data_AF-A0AAJ1ETG3-F1
#
_entry.id   AF-A0AAJ1ETG3-F1
#
_cell.length_a   1.000
_cell.length_b   1.000
_cell.length_c   1.000
_cell.angle_alpha   90.00
_cell.angle_beta   90.00
_cell.angle_gamma   90.00
#
_symmetry.space_group_name_H-M   'P 1'
#
loop_
_entity.id
_entity.type
_entity.pdbx_description
1 polymer ?
#
loop_
_entity_poly.entity_id
_entity_poly.type
_entity_poly.pdbx_seq_one_letter_code
_entity_poly.pdbx_strand_id
1 'polypeptide(L)' 'VDNVMNLRKFEDLNIDRFKNTRAFLKIQDGCNNFCTYCIIPYARGRVRSRQKESVLNQAQRLVDNGYVEIVLTGIHTA' A
#
# COMPACT_ATOMS: atom_id res chain seq x y z
N VAL A 1 -14.88 -12.16 -9.94
CA VAL A 1 -14.43 -11.08 -9.02
C VAL A 1 -14.45 -11.68 -7.64
N ASP A 2 -13.29 -11.91 -7.04
CA ASP A 2 -13.23 -12.46 -5.69
C ASP A 2 -13.81 -11.46 -4.70
N ASN A 3 -14.51 -11.96 -3.68
CA ASN A 3 -15.08 -11.10 -2.65
C ASN A 3 -13.94 -10.44 -1.86
N VAL A 4 -13.85 -9.11 -1.95
CA VAL A 4 -12.80 -8.30 -1.30
C VAL A 4 -12.75 -8.49 0.21
N MET A 5 -13.87 -8.90 0.83
CA MET A 5 -13.94 -9.19 2.26
C MET A 5 -13.16 -10.45 2.66
N ASN A 6 -12.89 -11.35 1.71
CA ASN A 6 -12.14 -12.59 1.94
C ASN A 6 -10.64 -12.43 1.70
N LEU A 7 -10.19 -11.28 1.17
CA LEU A 7 -8.78 -11.00 0.97
C LEU A 7 -8.08 -10.85 2.33
N ARG A 8 -7.05 -11.67 2.55
CA ARG A 8 -6.25 -11.65 3.79
C ARG A 8 -4.82 -11.17 3.58
N LYS A 9 -4.31 -11.24 2.36
CA LYS A 9 -2.92 -10.88 2.05
C LYS A 9 -2.88 -9.56 1.29
N PHE A 10 -1.88 -8.76 1.59
CA PHE A 10 -1.54 -7.59 0.79
C PHE A 10 -1.00 -8.06 -0.57
N GLU A 11 -1.40 -7.39 -1.64
CA GLU A 11 -0.90 -7.65 -2.99
C GLU A 11 0.27 -6.72 -3.29
N ASP A 12 1.45 -7.29 -3.50
CA ASP A 12 2.67 -6.55 -3.78
C ASP A 12 2.68 -6.04 -5.22
N LEU A 13 1.99 -4.92 -5.44
CA LEU A 13 2.03 -4.17 -6.69
C LEU A 13 3.25 -3.24 -6.68
N ASN A 14 4.36 -3.73 -7.23
CA ASN A 14 5.59 -2.95 -7.37
C ASN A 14 5.56 -2.14 -8.66
N ILE A 15 5.88 -0.85 -8.55
CA ILE A 15 6.02 0.04 -9.69
C ILE A 15 7.45 0.57 -9.63
N ASP A 16 8.23 0.25 -10.65
CA ASP A 16 9.66 0.52 -10.66
C ASP A 16 10.03 1.87 -11.30
N ARG A 17 9.07 2.55 -11.96
CA ARG A 17 9.32 3.86 -12.59
C ARG A 17 8.09 4.75 -12.75
N PHE A 18 8.22 5.97 -12.25
CA PHE A 18 7.45 7.18 -12.51
C PHE A 18 8.39 8.30 -12.99
N LYS A 19 7.91 9.24 -13.80
CA LYS A 19 8.64 10.46 -14.22
C LYS A 19 8.80 11.51 -13.10
N ASN A 20 8.65 11.13 -11.83
CA ASN A 20 8.57 12.03 -10.69
C ASN A 20 9.84 11.94 -9.82
N THR A 21 10.13 13.00 -9.05
CA THR A 21 11.24 13.03 -8.07
C THR A 21 10.99 12.12 -6.86
N ARG A 22 9.72 11.83 -6.55
CA ARG A 22 9.30 11.03 -5.40
C ARG A 22 8.61 9.74 -5.82
N ALA A 23 8.85 8.67 -5.05
CA ALA A 23 8.16 7.39 -5.21
C ALA A 23 7.10 7.20 -4.12
N PHE A 24 5.97 6.61 -4.48
CA PHE A 24 4.92 6.23 -3.54
C PHE A 24 5.02 4.74 -3.24
N LEU A 25 5.28 4.39 -1.98
CA LEU A 25 5.35 3.02 -1.51
C LEU A 25 4.12 2.71 -0.67
N LYS A 26 3.18 1.97 -1.24
CA LYS A 26 1.99 1.52 -0.53
C LYS A 26 2.36 0.41 0.45
N ILE A 27 2.10 0.65 1.74
CA ILE A 27 2.42 -0.27 2.84
C ILE A 27 1.18 -0.92 3.47
N GLN A 28 -0.01 -0.40 3.14
CA GLN A 28 -1.27 -0.88 3.70
C GLN A 28 -2.41 -0.72 2.70
N ASP A 29 -3.36 -1.65 2.71
CA ASP A 29 -4.63 -1.55 2.00
C ASP A 29 -5.79 -2.03 2.88
N GLY A 30 -7.02 -1.67 2.51
CA GLY A 30 -8.21 -1.92 3.32
C GLY A 30 -8.23 -1.11 4.63
N CYS A 31 -9.34 -1.21 5.35
CA CYS A 31 -9.51 -0.57 6.66
C CYS A 31 -10.54 -1.32 7.50
N ASN A 32 -10.29 -1.39 8.80
CA ASN A 32 -11.26 -1.91 9.77
C ASN A 32 -12.01 -0.78 10.50
N ASN A 33 -11.75 0.48 10.14
CA ASN A 33 -12.44 1.63 10.72
C ASN A 33 -13.69 1.93 9.89
N PHE A 34 -14.86 1.76 10.49
CA PHE A 34 -16.16 1.96 9.85
C PHE A 34 -16.63 3.41 10.04
N CYS A 35 -15.85 4.36 9.53
CA CYS A 35 -16.21 5.78 9.60
C CYS A 35 -17.53 6.01 8.85
N THR A 36 -18.40 6.86 9.40
CA THR A 36 -19.74 7.17 8.84
C THR A 36 -19.71 7.69 7.40
N TYR A 37 -18.60 8.29 6.98
CA TYR A 37 -18.40 8.85 5.65
C TYR A 37 -17.60 7.93 4.69
N CYS A 38 -17.06 6.79 5.16
CA CYS A 38 -16.04 6.04 4.45
C CYS A 38 -16.55 4.69 3.93
N ILE A 39 -16.53 4.49 2.61
CA ILE A 39 -16.92 3.23 1.95
C ILE A 39 -15.82 2.15 2.02
N ILE A 40 -14.61 2.50 2.46
CA ILE A 40 -13.42 1.66 2.30
C ILE A 40 -13.54 0.25 2.88
N PRO A 41 -14.12 0.02 4.08
CA PRO A 41 -14.30 -1.34 4.60
C PRO A 41 -15.04 -2.27 3.63
N TYR A 42 -15.95 -1.73 2.81
CA TYR A 42 -16.72 -2.48 1.82
C TYR A 42 -16.04 -2.54 0.45
N ALA A 43 -15.39 -1.46 0.02
CA ALA A 43 -14.77 -1.39 -1.31
C ALA A 43 -13.38 -2.06 -1.36
N ARG A 44 -12.61 -1.99 -0.27
CA ARG A 44 -11.24 -2.53 -0.18
C ARG A 44 -11.09 -3.61 0.88
N GLY A 45 -12.16 -3.97 1.59
CA GLY A 45 -12.14 -5.01 2.61
C GLY A 45 -11.35 -4.64 3.86
N ARG A 46 -11.03 -5.66 4.65
CA ARG A 46 -10.31 -5.53 5.93
C ARG A 46 -8.89 -5.01 5.75
N VAL A 47 -8.33 -4.43 6.80
CA VAL A 47 -6.93 -3.96 6.80
C VAL A 47 -5.96 -5.10 6.49
N ARG A 48 -4.98 -4.80 5.63
CA ARG A 48 -3.90 -5.70 5.23
C ARG A 48 -2.63 -4.87 5.11
N SER A 49 -1.61 -5.25 5.87
CA SER A 49 -0.29 -4.62 5.79
C SER A 49 0.63 -5.42 4.89
N ARG A 50 1.48 -4.71 4.15
CA ARG A 50 2.59 -5.31 3.42
C ARG A 50 3.60 -5.91 4.41
N GLN A 51 4.26 -7.00 4.03
CA GLN A 51 5.33 -7.58 4.86
C GLN A 51 6.52 -6.64 4.95
N LYS A 52 7.14 -6.53 6.13
CA LYS A 52 8.26 -5.62 6.40
C LYS A 52 9.40 -5.82 5.41
N GLU A 53 9.78 -7.06 5.16
CA GLU A 53 10.87 -7.43 4.25
C GLU A 53 10.53 -6.98 2.81
N SER A 54 9.26 -7.15 2.39
CA SER A 54 8.78 -6.67 1.09
C SER A 54 8.81 -5.14 0.99
N VAL A 55 8.46 -4.42 2.07
CA VAL A 55 8.59 -2.94 2.13
C VAL A 55 10.04 -2.51 1.98
N LEU A 56 10.96 -3.13 2.73
CA LEU A 56 12.39 -2.79 2.70
C LEU A 56 13.00 -3.08 1.32
N ASN A 57 12.71 -4.24 0.74
CA ASN A 57 13.20 -4.60 -0.59
C ASN A 57 12.69 -3.65 -1.66
N GLN A 58 11.43 -3.24 -1.61
CA GLN A 58 10.89 -2.27 -2.57
C GLN A 58 11.47 -0.87 -2.34
N ALA A 59 11.64 -0.44 -1.09
CA ALA A 59 12.29 0.82 -0.80
C ALA A 59 13.72 0.86 -1.36
N GLN A 60 14.50 -0.21 -1.17
CA GLN A 60 15.85 -0.31 -1.73
C GLN A 60 15.84 -0.20 -3.26
N ARG A 61 14.95 -0.92 -3.94
CA ARG A 61 14.80 -0.82 -5.40
C ARG A 61 14.48 0.60 -5.87
N LEU A 62 13.64 1.33 -5.13
CA LEU A 62 13.33 2.72 -5.45
C LEU A 62 14.57 3.62 -5.28
N VAL A 63 15.36 3.43 -4.23
CA VAL A 63 16.63 4.16 -4.06
C VAL A 63 17.59 3.84 -5.20
N ASP A 64 17.75 2.56 -5.57
CA ASP A 64 18.62 2.11 -6.66
C ASP A 64 18.18 2.70 -8.02
N ASN A 65 16.88 2.96 -8.18
CA ASN A 65 16.30 3.62 -9.36
C ASN A 65 16.42 5.15 -9.34
N GLY A 66 17.09 5.73 -8.33
CA GLY A 66 17.41 7.16 -8.24
C GLY A 66 16.34 8.02 -7.58
N TYR A 67 15.36 7.43 -6.89
CA TYR A 67 14.40 8.21 -6.09
C TYR A 67 15.08 8.77 -4.84
N VAL A 68 14.94 10.08 -4.63
CA VAL A 68 15.50 10.80 -3.45
C VAL A 68 14.49 10.96 -2.32
N GLU A 69 13.22 10.66 -2.58
CA GLU A 69 12.13 10.73 -1.61
C GLU A 69 11.19 9.54 -1.78
N ILE A 70 10.86 8.87 -0.67
CA ILE A 70 9.88 7.79 -0.62
C ILE A 70 8.73 8.21 0.30
N VAL A 71 7.52 8.27 -0.26
CA VAL A 71 6.29 8.55 0.49
C VAL A 71 5.61 7.21 0.82
N LEU A 72 5.55 6.89 2.10
CA LEU A 72 4.77 5.74 2.57
C LEU A 72 3.28 6.07 2.49
N THR A 73 2.50 5.19 1.86
CA THR A 73 1.05 5.39 1.71
C THR A 73 0.27 4.21 2.27
N GLY A 74 -0.92 4.50 2.78
CA GLY A 74 -1.88 3.53 3.26
C GLY A 74 -3.23 4.21 3.47
N ILE A 75 -4.27 3.43 3.77
CA ILE A 75 -5.60 3.99 4.01
C ILE A 75 -5.71 4.57 5.42
N HIS A 76 -5.23 3.85 6.43
CA HIS A 76 -5.30 4.24 7.82
C HIS A 76 -4.02 3.82 8.55
N THR A 77 -3.04 4.73 8.56
CA THR A 77 -1.67 4.48 9.03
C THR A 77 -1.34 5.18 10.36
N ALA A 78 -2.33 5.82 10.99
CA ALA A 78 -2.22 6.49 12.28
C ALA A 78 -2.72 5.61 13.43
#